data_AF-A0A7C2IZQ3-F1
#
_entry.id   AF-A0A7C2IZQ3-F1
#
_cell.length_a   1.000
_cell.length_b   1.000
_cell.length_c   1.000
_cell.angle_alpha   90.00
_cell.angle_beta   90.00
_cell.angle_gamma   90.00
#
_symmetry.space_group_name_H-M   'P 1'
#
loop_
_entity.id
_entity.type
_entity.pdbx_description
1 polymer ?
#
loop_
_entity_poly.entity_id
_entity_poly.type
_entity_poly.pdbx_seq_one_letter_code
_entity_poly.pdbx_strand_id
1 'polypeptide(L)'
;MTLAFEVLSGGTITVDTTACPTCESKACATVCAAQSPGPVLVIGDDGRPRLKPTLAEVKRGVCTECLGCLLDCEIRGKNVVRFHVPLPGLEAFVANGEAAGRAPVYRN
;
A
#
# COMPACT_ATOMS: atom_id res chain seq x y z
N MET A 1 3.78 16.90 2.20
CA MET A 1 4.03 16.52 0.79
C MET A 1 3.59 15.08 0.62
N THR A 2 2.91 14.72 -0.47
CA THR A 2 2.34 13.38 -0.65
C THR A 2 3.04 12.64 -1.78
N LEU A 3 3.46 11.40 -1.52
CA LEU A 3 3.81 10.44 -2.55
C LEU A 3 2.55 9.66 -2.93
N ALA A 4 2.21 9.59 -4.20
CA ALA A 4 1.05 8.84 -4.70
C ALA A 4 1.40 8.12 -5.99
N PHE A 5 0.94 6.88 -6.14
CA PHE A 5 1.17 6.08 -7.35
C PHE A 5 0.10 5.00 -7.54
N GLU A 6 -0.18 4.68 -8.79
CA GLU A 6 -1.07 3.59 -9.20
C GLU A 6 -0.33 2.26 -9.28
N VAL A 7 -1.01 1.18 -8.95
CA VAL A 7 -0.50 -0.20 -8.98
C VAL A 7 -1.29 -1.07 -9.97
N LEU A 8 -0.84 -2.31 -10.20
CA LEU A 8 -1.37 -3.18 -11.25
C LEU A 8 -2.88 -3.44 -11.11
N SER A 9 -3.38 -3.59 -9.88
CA SER A 9 -4.81 -3.82 -9.60
C SER A 9 -5.74 -2.67 -10.00
N GLY A 10 -5.18 -1.51 -10.40
CA GLY A 10 -5.93 -0.26 -10.52
C GLY A 10 -6.12 0.46 -9.18
N GLY A 11 -5.48 -0.03 -8.12
CA GLY A 11 -5.40 0.66 -6.84
C GLY A 11 -4.43 1.84 -6.84
N THR A 12 -4.54 2.68 -5.81
CA THR A 12 -3.65 3.81 -5.55
C THR A 12 -3.06 3.68 -4.15
N ILE A 13 -1.74 3.80 -4.05
CA ILE A 13 -1.03 3.88 -2.78
C ILE A 13 -0.63 5.33 -2.55
N THR A 14 -0.87 5.83 -1.34
CA THR A 14 -0.48 7.18 -0.93
C THR A 14 0.32 7.14 0.37
N VAL A 15 1.26 8.08 0.50
CA VAL A 15 2.05 8.28 1.71
C VAL A 15 2.12 9.77 2.00
N ASP A 16 1.58 10.20 3.14
CA ASP A 16 1.87 11.54 3.66
C ASP A 16 3.29 11.56 4.21
N THR A 17 4.21 12.15 3.44
CA THR A 17 5.63 12.14 3.79
C THR A 17 5.99 13.18 4.84
N THR A 18 5.05 14.00 5.31
CA THR A 18 5.33 15.14 6.21
C THR A 18 6.02 14.72 7.51
N ALA A 19 5.58 13.61 8.11
CA ALA A 19 6.19 13.04 9.32
C ALA A 19 7.36 12.08 9.04
N CYS A 20 7.66 11.77 7.78
CA CYS A 20 8.67 10.78 7.44
C CYS A 20 10.10 11.19 7.82
N PRO A 21 10.57 12.44 7.68
CA PRO A 21 11.96 12.80 8.01
C PRO A 21 12.37 12.38 9.42
N THR A 22 11.46 12.53 10.41
CA THR A 22 11.68 12.19 11.82
C THR A 22 11.23 10.77 12.21
N CYS A 23 10.85 9.95 11.23
CA CYS A 23 10.56 8.53 11.46
C CYS A 23 11.87 7.74 11.52
N GLU A 24 12.29 7.29 12.69
CA GLU A 24 13.54 6.54 12.87
C GLU A 24 13.47 5.13 12.29
N SER A 25 12.33 4.44 12.42
CA SER A 25 12.22 3.03 12.05
C SER A 25 12.34 2.79 10.54
N LYS A 26 11.81 3.73 9.73
CA LYS A 26 11.65 3.59 8.27
C LYS A 26 11.12 2.21 7.85
N ALA A 27 10.32 1.56 8.72
CA ALA A 27 10.01 0.13 8.61
C ALA A 27 9.33 -0.23 7.29
N CYS A 28 8.54 0.70 6.74
CA CYS A 28 7.90 0.55 5.44
C CYS A 28 8.88 0.36 4.26
N ALA A 29 10.06 0.99 4.28
CA ALA A 29 11.10 0.79 3.26
C ALA A 29 11.83 -0.55 3.47
N THR A 30 12.11 -0.91 4.73
CA THR A 30 12.76 -2.18 5.10
C THR A 30 11.94 -3.38 4.62
N VAL A 31 10.64 -3.42 4.95
CA VAL A 31 9.77 -4.54 4.53
C VAL A 31 9.58 -4.56 3.01
N CYS A 32 9.56 -3.39 2.36
CA CYS A 32 9.42 -3.29 0.90
C CYS A 32 10.68 -3.82 0.18
N ALA A 33 11.87 -3.57 0.71
CA ALA A 33 13.12 -4.08 0.17
C ALA A 33 13.26 -5.60 0.26
N ALA A 34 12.57 -6.23 1.21
CA ALA A 34 12.54 -7.69 1.36
C ALA A 34 11.63 -8.40 0.33
N GLN A 35 10.84 -7.66 -0.44
CA GLN A 35 9.92 -8.23 -1.43
C GLN A 35 10.62 -8.41 -2.79
N SER A 36 10.25 -9.47 -3.52
CA SER A 36 10.65 -9.69 -4.91
C SER A 36 9.74 -8.89 -5.87
N PRO A 37 10.25 -8.27 -6.95
CA PRO A 37 11.62 -8.35 -7.49
C PRO A 37 12.61 -7.31 -6.89
N GLY A 38 12.20 -6.53 -5.90
CA GLY A 38 13.06 -5.56 -5.22
C GLY A 38 12.27 -4.41 -4.60
N PRO A 39 12.95 -3.43 -3.98
CA PRO A 39 12.27 -2.34 -3.29
C PRO A 39 11.53 -1.44 -4.29
N VAL A 40 10.23 -1.25 -4.06
CA VAL A 40 9.45 -0.17 -4.67
C VAL A 40 9.71 1.15 -3.94
N LEU A 41 9.80 1.11 -2.61
CA LEU A 41 10.09 2.26 -1.77
C LEU A 41 11.55 2.27 -1.32
N VAL A 42 12.20 3.41 -1.49
CA VAL A 42 13.54 3.71 -0.94
C VAL A 42 13.48 5.04 -0.18
N ILE A 43 14.38 5.23 0.79
CA ILE A 43 14.46 6.49 1.55
C ILE A 43 15.48 7.41 0.87
N GLY A 44 15.06 8.62 0.52
CA GLY A 44 15.96 9.66 0.03
C GLY A 44 16.70 10.36 1.17
N ASP A 45 17.67 11.21 0.82
CA ASP A 45 18.51 11.93 1.78
C ASP A 45 17.74 12.86 2.71
N ASP A 46 16.55 13.31 2.29
CA ASP A 46 15.61 14.10 3.09
C ASP A 46 14.79 13.26 4.10
N GLY A 47 15.08 11.96 4.19
CA GLY A 47 14.38 11.01 5.06
C GLY A 47 12.96 10.66 4.60
N ARG A 48 12.57 11.06 3.37
CA ARG A 48 11.24 10.77 2.80
C ARG A 48 11.29 9.54 1.88
N PRO A 49 10.23 8.71 1.85
CA PRO A 49 10.15 7.61 0.90
C PRO A 49 9.95 8.14 -0.52
N ARG A 50 10.59 7.46 -1.49
CA ARG A 50 10.54 7.72 -2.92
C ARG A 50 10.41 6.40 -3.67
N LEU A 51 9.94 6.45 -4.90
CA LEU A 51 9.95 5.28 -5.77
C LEU A 51 11.36 5.03 -6.30
N LYS A 52 11.82 3.78 -6.21
CA LYS A 52 13.00 3.30 -6.96
C LYS A 52 12.66 3.01 -8.43
N PRO A 53 11.58 2.27 -8.76
CA PRO A 53 11.15 2.10 -10.15
C PRO A 53 10.38 3.33 -10.65
N THR A 54 10.17 3.40 -11.97
CA THR A 54 9.29 4.38 -12.59
C THR A 54 7.82 4.07 -12.30
N LEU A 55 6.95 5.08 -12.38
CA LEU A 55 5.49 4.89 -12.24
C LEU A 55 4.94 3.86 -13.24
N ALA A 56 5.47 3.83 -14.46
CA ALA A 56 5.06 2.87 -15.50
C ALA A 56 5.45 1.43 -15.14
N GLU A 57 6.59 1.21 -14.47
CA GLU A 57 6.96 -0.11 -13.96
C GLU A 57 6.07 -0.52 -12.78
N VAL A 58 5.77 0.40 -11.87
CA VAL A 58 4.87 0.14 -10.74
C VAL A 58 3.48 -0.27 -11.23
N LYS A 59 2.94 0.47 -12.21
CA LYS A 59 1.65 0.15 -12.84
C LYS A 59 1.66 -1.17 -13.63
N ARG A 60 2.84 -1.65 -14.06
CA ARG A 60 3.02 -2.96 -14.70
C ARG A 60 3.24 -4.11 -13.70
N GLY A 61 3.28 -3.84 -12.39
CA GLY A 61 3.27 -4.88 -11.35
C GLY A 61 4.60 -5.15 -10.67
N VAL A 62 5.60 -4.26 -10.72
CA VAL A 62 6.80 -4.44 -9.86
C VAL A 62 6.48 -4.23 -8.38
N CYS A 63 5.39 -3.51 -8.07
CA CYS A 63 4.78 -3.54 -6.74
C CYS A 63 3.80 -4.71 -6.68
N THR A 64 4.09 -5.68 -5.82
CA THR A 64 3.24 -6.86 -5.60
C THR A 64 2.03 -6.57 -4.73
N GLU A 65 1.84 -5.32 -4.30
CA GLU A 65 0.71 -4.92 -3.45
C GLU A 65 0.60 -5.74 -2.14
N CYS A 66 1.74 -6.18 -1.60
CA CYS A 66 1.80 -7.09 -0.44
C CYS A 66 1.31 -6.52 0.91
N LEU A 67 0.88 -5.25 0.96
CA LEU A 67 0.49 -4.51 2.18
C LEU A 67 1.55 -4.39 3.28
N GLY A 68 2.76 -4.95 3.11
CA GLY A 68 3.81 -4.89 4.12
C GLY A 68 4.16 -3.45 4.52
N CYS A 69 4.31 -2.55 3.55
CA CYS A 69 4.63 -1.16 3.83
C CYS A 69 3.50 -0.39 4.56
N LEU A 70 2.23 -0.81 4.38
CA LEU A 70 1.09 -0.28 5.13
C LEU A 70 1.19 -0.71 6.60
N LEU A 71 1.23 -2.02 6.83
CA LEU A 71 1.21 -2.62 8.17
C LEU A 71 2.44 -2.21 9.00
N ASP A 72 3.63 -2.21 8.41
CA ASP A 72 4.84 -1.80 9.14
C ASP A 72 4.87 -0.31 9.43
N CYS A 73 4.31 0.54 8.56
CA CYS A 73 4.19 1.96 8.86
C CYS A 73 3.19 2.20 10.00
N GLU A 74 2.10 1.43 10.03
CA GLU A 74 1.09 1.51 11.08
C GLU A 74 1.64 1.07 12.44
N ILE A 75 2.29 -0.10 12.50
CA ILE A 75 2.70 -0.72 13.77
C ILE A 75 4.02 -0.14 14.29
N ARG A 76 4.96 0.19 13.39
CA ARG A 76 6.34 0.58 13.76
C ARG A 76 6.73 1.97 13.29
N GLY A 77 5.88 2.64 12.51
CA GLY A 77 6.20 3.90 11.84
C GLY A 77 5.34 5.07 12.33
N LYS A 78 4.85 5.87 11.38
CA LYS A 78 4.02 7.06 11.62
C LYS A 78 2.56 6.87 11.19
N ASN A 79 2.19 5.66 10.75
CA ASN A 79 0.86 5.33 10.24
C ASN A 79 0.37 6.31 9.15
N VAL A 80 1.19 6.54 8.12
CA VAL A 80 0.91 7.51 7.04
C VAL A 80 0.74 6.90 5.65
N VAL A 81 0.88 5.57 5.53
CA VAL A 81 0.66 4.85 4.27
C VAL A 81 -0.82 4.51 4.16
N ARG A 82 -1.44 4.71 2.99
CA ARG A 82 -2.82 4.33 2.71
C ARG A 82 -2.90 3.61 1.37
N PHE A 83 -3.74 2.59 1.33
CA PHE A 83 -4.05 1.84 0.12
C PHE A 83 -5.53 2.08 -0.21
N HIS A 84 -5.81 2.48 -1.44
CA HIS A 84 -7.14 2.49 -2.00
C HIS A 84 -7.16 1.48 -3.14
N VAL A 85 -7.70 0.29 -2.90
CA VAL A 85 -7.80 -0.78 -3.90
C VAL A 85 -9.27 -0.95 -4.27
N PRO A 86 -9.67 -0.57 -5.50
CA PRO A 86 -11.05 -0.79 -5.93
C PRO A 86 -11.30 -2.30 -6.03
N LEU A 87 -12.46 -2.74 -5.54
CA LEU A 87 -12.94 -4.11 -5.69
C LEU A 87 -14.26 -4.10 -6.48
N PRO A 88 -14.21 -3.92 -7.81
CA PRO A 88 -15.41 -3.90 -8.63
C PRO A 88 -16.21 -5.19 -8.46
N GLY A 89 -17.50 -5.06 -8.21
CA GLY A 89 -18.39 -6.22 -8.02
C GLY A 89 -18.40 -6.82 -6.62
N LEU A 90 -17.62 -6.30 -5.65
CA LEU A 90 -17.68 -6.77 -4.25
C LEU A 90 -19.09 -6.65 -3.69
N GLU A 91 -19.76 -5.51 -3.87
CA GLU A 91 -21.13 -5.33 -3.35
C GLU A 91 -22.12 -6.32 -3.95
N ALA A 92 -22.03 -6.57 -5.26
CA ALA A 92 -22.88 -7.56 -5.92
C ALA A 92 -22.58 -8.99 -5.44
N PHE A 93 -21.30 -9.33 -5.24
CA PHE A 93 -20.88 -10.61 -4.69
C PHE A 93 -21.43 -10.82 -3.27
N VAL A 94 -21.35 -9.79 -2.42
CA VAL A 94 -21.86 -9.82 -1.05
C VAL A 94 -23.38 -9.97 -1.04
N ALA A 95 -24.11 -9.19 -1.85
CA ALA A 95 -25.56 -9.29 -1.95
C ALA A 95 -26.02 -10.70 -2.39
N ASN A 96 -25.33 -11.32 -3.35
CA ASN A 96 -25.59 -12.69 -3.78
C ASN A 96 -25.27 -13.73 -2.69
N GLY A 97 -24.25 -13.46 -1.88
CA GLY A 97 -23.90 -14.24 -0.70
C GLY A 97 -25.02 -14.22 0.33
N GLU A 98 -25.46 -13.03 0.71
CA GLU A 98 -26.50 -12.77 1.70
C GLU A 98 -27.85 -13.38 1.26
N ALA A 99 -28.24 -13.22 -0.02
CA ALA A 99 -29.42 -13.86 -0.59
C ALA A 99 -29.37 -15.40 -0.53
N ALA A 100 -28.17 -15.98 -0.53
CA ALA A 100 -27.94 -17.42 -0.38
C ALA A 100 -27.70 -17.85 1.09
N GLY A 101 -27.96 -16.98 2.06
CA GLY A 101 -27.79 -17.28 3.49
C GLY A 101 -26.33 -17.24 3.98
N ARG A 102 -25.41 -16.64 3.23
CA ARG A 102 -23.99 -16.49 3.60
C ARG A 102 -23.72 -15.02 3.96
N ALA A 103 -23.47 -14.73 5.23
CA ALA A 103 -23.12 -13.39 5.68
C ALA A 103 -21.60 -13.14 5.60
N PRO A 104 -21.14 -11.93 5.21
CA PRO A 104 -19.73 -11.55 5.27
C PRO A 104 -19.26 -11.36 6.72
N VAL A 105 -18.11 -11.93 7.04
CA VAL A 105 -17.53 -11.90 8.41
C VAL A 105 -17.13 -10.49 8.87
N TYR A 106 -16.91 -9.57 7.94
CA TYR A 106 -16.42 -8.21 8.24
C TYR A 106 -17.53 -7.18 8.51
N ARG A 107 -18.82 -7.53 8.33
CA ARG A 107 -19.96 -6.63 8.59
C ARG A 107 -20.54 -6.78 10.01
N ASN A 108 -19.71 -7.14 10.98
CA ASN A 108 -20.11 -7.24 12.40
C ASN A 108 -20.67 -5.91 12.92
#